data_AF-A0A2V2U568-F1
#
_entry.id   AF-A0A2V2U568-F1
#
_cell.length_a   1.000
_cell.length_b   1.000
_cell.length_c   1.000
_cell.angle_alpha   90.00
_cell.angle_beta   90.00
_cell.angle_gamma   90.00
#
_symmetry.space_group_name_H-M   'P 1'
#
loop_
_entity.id
_entity.type
_entity.pdbx_description
1 polymer ?
#
loop_
_entity_poly.entity_id
_entity_poly.type
_entity_poly.pdbx_seq_one_letter_code
_entity_poly.pdbx_strand_id
1 'polypeptide(L)'
;MDKLSDIVVQRIKQIISIEHRPVSCLDFLPTFQVEGKEYRIAYGTLRNILSRLRRTTQIQIDYKTKQTFYTLPGIIFGRSKQMMTSYHTGVHTSVGHDSIYKLIQNLPLGKKALHDIHLRLEIKGIWSILSRSPTFKIDAISKDIRLPRWHIKDLALRVTVHRTNTISVIVGGSYHPVAIDFNGIIRLSNALTIVEERLSKLIQECNGLSGKQDSPLVPDHLGWIVTMWHFGIDGLIEYTGEKFSCTWEVGQNALIRAYTKDFENGKTRIRLERQEYPRRNLADAIEEKLNSSTNRRL
;
A
#
# COMPACT_ATOMS: atom_id res chain seq x y z
N MET A 1 -29.52 27.37 -31.58
CA MET A 1 -28.72 27.36 -30.33
C MET A 1 -28.32 28.80 -30.04
N ASP A 2 -28.04 29.15 -28.78
CA ASP A 2 -27.52 30.50 -28.44
C ASP A 2 -26.09 30.66 -29.00
N LYS A 3 -25.73 31.84 -29.51
CA LYS A 3 -24.46 32.14 -30.19
C LYS A 3 -23.24 31.73 -29.36
N LEU A 4 -23.29 31.95 -28.05
CA LEU A 4 -22.23 31.54 -27.11
C LEU A 4 -22.10 30.01 -27.00
N SER A 5 -23.21 29.28 -27.13
CA SER A 5 -23.23 27.81 -27.13
C SER A 5 -22.50 27.24 -28.35
N ASP A 6 -22.70 27.86 -29.52
CA ASP A 6 -22.06 27.42 -30.76
C ASP A 6 -20.55 27.66 -30.72
N ILE A 7 -20.12 28.80 -30.14
CA ILE A 7 -18.71 29.11 -29.90
C ILE A 7 -18.07 28.10 -28.92
N VAL A 8 -18.79 27.73 -27.84
CA VAL A 8 -18.32 26.69 -26.91
C VAL A 8 -18.15 25.35 -27.64
N VAL A 9 -19.11 24.95 -28.48
CA VAL A 9 -19.01 23.71 -29.28
C VAL A 9 -17.83 23.74 -30.25
N GLN A 10 -17.59 24.88 -30.91
CA GLN A 10 -16.42 25.05 -31.78
C GLN A 10 -15.11 24.88 -31.02
N ARG A 11 -14.98 25.50 -29.84
CA ARG A 11 -13.79 25.31 -29.00
C ARG A 11 -13.62 23.86 -28.58
N ILE A 12 -14.71 23.17 -28.20
CA ILE A 12 -14.68 21.74 -27.87
C ILE A 12 -14.12 20.93 -29.04
N LYS A 13 -14.61 21.17 -30.26
CA LYS A 13 -14.13 20.50 -31.47
C LYS A 13 -12.65 20.79 -31.73
N GLN A 14 -12.21 22.04 -31.57
CA GLN A 14 -10.80 22.42 -31.75
C GLN A 14 -9.89 21.69 -30.77
N ILE A 15 -10.22 21.70 -29.46
CA ILE A 15 -9.41 20.99 -28.46
C ILE A 15 -9.33 19.49 -28.77
N ILE A 16 -10.46 18.88 -29.13
CA ILE A 16 -10.52 17.43 -29.38
C ILE A 16 -9.78 17.04 -30.67
N SER A 17 -9.88 17.85 -31.74
CA SER A 17 -9.27 17.54 -33.04
C SER A 17 -7.81 17.96 -33.16
N ILE A 18 -7.40 19.06 -32.52
CA ILE A 18 -6.04 19.60 -32.61
C ILE A 18 -5.22 19.11 -31.43
N GLU A 19 -5.73 19.27 -30.21
CA GLU A 19 -5.00 18.95 -28.98
C GLU A 19 -5.16 17.47 -28.56
N HIS A 20 -6.04 16.70 -29.22
CA HIS A 20 -6.24 15.26 -29.03
C HIS A 20 -6.48 14.85 -27.57
N ARG A 21 -7.32 15.61 -26.84
CA ARG A 21 -7.64 15.37 -25.43
C ARG A 21 -9.10 15.72 -25.09
N PRO A 22 -9.65 15.22 -23.97
CA PRO A 22 -10.99 15.60 -23.52
C PRO A 22 -10.98 17.02 -22.91
N VAL A 23 -12.17 17.63 -22.88
CA VAL A 23 -12.39 19.01 -22.44
C VAL A 23 -12.95 19.09 -21.03
N SER A 24 -12.56 20.10 -20.27
CA SER A 24 -13.03 20.38 -18.91
C SER A 24 -13.55 21.81 -18.81
N CYS A 25 -14.22 22.16 -17.71
CA CYS A 25 -14.65 23.54 -17.50
C CYS A 25 -13.48 24.54 -17.42
N LEU A 26 -12.27 24.08 -17.05
CA LEU A 26 -11.09 24.96 -16.95
C LEU A 26 -10.60 25.44 -18.32
N ASP A 27 -10.91 24.71 -19.40
CA ASP A 27 -10.53 25.09 -20.76
C ASP A 27 -11.27 26.32 -21.29
N PHE A 28 -12.24 26.83 -20.52
CA PHE A 28 -13.12 27.94 -20.88
C PHE A 28 -13.04 29.12 -19.90
N LEU A 29 -12.45 28.92 -18.72
CA LEU A 29 -12.57 29.85 -17.60
C LEU A 29 -11.27 30.59 -17.29
N PRO A 30 -11.35 31.88 -16.94
CA PRO A 30 -12.53 32.77 -17.08
C PRO A 30 -12.76 33.22 -18.53
N THR A 31 -11.73 33.09 -19.37
CA THR A 31 -11.71 33.46 -20.78
C THR A 31 -11.19 32.30 -21.62
N PHE A 32 -11.54 32.30 -22.90
CA PHE A 32 -11.04 31.34 -23.90
C PHE A 32 -11.06 31.96 -25.29
N GLN A 33 -10.28 31.38 -26.20
CA GLN A 33 -10.14 31.90 -27.56
C GLN A 33 -10.65 30.90 -28.60
N VAL A 34 -11.38 31.42 -29.60
CA VAL A 34 -11.81 30.68 -30.78
C VAL A 34 -11.53 31.58 -31.99
N GLU A 35 -10.74 31.08 -32.94
CA GLU A 35 -10.40 31.81 -34.18
C GLU A 35 -9.79 33.20 -33.92
N GLY A 36 -8.89 33.31 -32.93
CA GLY A 36 -8.21 34.55 -32.58
C GLY A 36 -9.07 35.57 -31.82
N LYS A 37 -10.34 35.26 -31.54
CA LYS A 37 -11.23 36.11 -30.75
C LYS A 37 -11.38 35.57 -29.33
N GLU A 38 -11.21 36.45 -28.36
CA GLU A 38 -11.38 36.14 -26.94
C GLU A 38 -12.85 36.25 -26.49
N TYR A 39 -13.27 35.29 -25.68
CA TYR A 39 -14.59 35.20 -25.08
C TYR A 39 -14.44 35.03 -23.57
N ARG A 40 -15.36 35.63 -22.81
CA ARG A 40 -15.44 35.49 -21.35
C ARG A 40 -16.73 34.75 -20.99
N ILE A 41 -16.65 33.82 -20.06
CA ILE A 41 -17.82 33.05 -19.62
C ILE A 41 -17.75 32.78 -18.11
N ALA A 42 -18.89 32.90 -17.43
CA ALA A 42 -19.00 32.53 -16.02
C ALA A 42 -19.19 31.01 -15.86
N TYR A 43 -18.69 30.43 -14.76
CA TYR A 43 -18.81 29.00 -14.49
C TYR A 43 -20.26 28.50 -14.53
N GLY A 44 -21.21 29.25 -13.95
CA GLY A 44 -22.64 28.90 -13.97
C GLY A 44 -23.22 28.81 -15.38
N THR A 45 -22.90 29.79 -16.23
CA THR A 45 -23.31 29.82 -17.65
C THR A 45 -22.71 28.65 -18.42
N LEU A 46 -21.41 28.40 -18.27
CA LEU A 46 -20.72 27.28 -18.90
C LEU A 46 -21.32 25.93 -18.47
N ARG A 47 -21.57 25.73 -17.17
CA ARG A 47 -22.19 24.52 -16.63
C ARG A 47 -23.56 24.26 -17.25
N ASN A 48 -24.37 25.31 -17.43
CA ASN A 48 -25.68 25.20 -18.07
C ASN A 48 -25.57 24.82 -19.55
N ILE A 49 -24.60 25.41 -20.28
CA ILE A 49 -24.32 25.06 -21.68
C ILE A 49 -23.90 23.60 -21.79
N LEU A 50 -22.90 23.14 -21.02
CA LEU A 50 -22.43 21.76 -21.04
C LEU A 50 -23.53 20.76 -20.65
N SER A 51 -24.36 21.09 -19.66
CA SER A 51 -25.53 20.30 -19.27
C SER A 51 -26.55 20.15 -20.39
N ARG A 52 -26.80 21.23 -21.15
CA ARG A 52 -27.68 21.21 -22.33
C ARG A 52 -27.07 20.36 -23.45
N LEU A 53 -25.80 20.59 -23.81
CA LEU A 53 -25.10 19.87 -24.86
C LEU A 53 -25.06 18.36 -24.61
N ARG A 54 -24.91 17.95 -23.34
CA ARG A 54 -24.97 16.54 -22.92
C ARG A 54 -26.37 15.96 -23.11
N ARG A 55 -27.42 16.71 -22.72
CA ARG A 55 -28.83 16.27 -22.91
C ARG A 55 -29.20 16.14 -24.38
N THR A 56 -28.63 16.98 -25.26
CA THR A 56 -28.81 16.91 -26.71
C THR A 56 -27.77 16.02 -27.40
N THR A 57 -27.06 15.17 -26.64
CA THR A 57 -26.07 14.19 -27.14
C THR A 57 -24.99 14.75 -28.06
N GLN A 58 -24.69 16.05 -27.98
CA GLN A 58 -23.61 16.68 -28.76
C GLN A 58 -22.25 16.48 -28.10
N ILE A 59 -22.25 16.17 -26.79
CA ILE A 59 -21.06 15.78 -26.01
C ILE A 59 -21.45 14.62 -25.09
N GLN A 60 -20.46 13.84 -24.69
CA GLN A 60 -20.58 12.79 -23.68
C GLN A 60 -19.52 13.00 -22.58
N ILE A 61 -19.74 12.41 -21.41
CA ILE A 61 -18.72 12.40 -20.34
C ILE A 61 -17.67 11.36 -20.71
N ASP A 62 -16.39 11.77 -20.75
CA ASP A 62 -15.27 10.84 -20.93
C ASP A 62 -14.93 10.19 -19.59
N TYR A 63 -14.61 10.99 -18.58
CA TYR A 63 -14.42 10.55 -17.19
C TYR A 63 -14.68 11.67 -16.17
N LYS A 64 -14.75 11.30 -14.89
CA LYS A 64 -14.97 12.22 -13.76
C LYS A 64 -13.82 12.12 -12.75
N THR A 65 -13.28 13.25 -12.33
CA THR A 65 -12.37 13.40 -11.18
C THR A 65 -12.93 14.48 -10.24
N LYS A 66 -12.08 15.32 -9.61
CA LYS A 66 -12.50 16.59 -9.00
C LYS A 66 -13.21 17.51 -10.01
N GLN A 67 -12.91 17.37 -11.30
CA GLN A 67 -13.62 18.03 -12.39
C GLN A 67 -14.18 17.00 -13.39
N THR A 68 -15.23 17.37 -14.11
CA THR A 68 -15.82 16.50 -15.14
C THR A 68 -15.16 16.80 -16.49
N PHE A 69 -14.77 15.74 -17.20
CA PHE A 69 -14.22 15.81 -18.54
C PHE A 69 -15.24 15.31 -19.57
N TYR A 70 -15.33 16.00 -20.70
CA TYR A 70 -16.25 15.74 -21.79
C TYR A 70 -15.49 15.44 -23.09
N THR A 71 -16.15 14.73 -23.99
CA THR A 71 -15.65 14.41 -25.33
C THR A 71 -16.79 14.45 -26.34
N LEU A 72 -16.48 14.42 -27.64
CA LEU A 72 -17.49 14.24 -28.68
C LEU A 72 -18.00 12.79 -28.66
N PRO A 73 -19.28 12.56 -29.03
CA PRO A 73 -19.82 11.21 -29.15
C PRO A 73 -18.92 10.33 -30.02
N GLY A 74 -18.63 9.11 -29.55
CA GLY A 74 -17.82 8.13 -30.26
C GLY A 74 -16.30 8.30 -30.13
N ILE A 75 -15.80 9.41 -29.56
CA ILE A 75 -14.36 9.61 -29.32
C ILE A 75 -14.05 9.29 -27.85
N ILE A 76 -13.07 8.40 -27.63
CA ILE A 76 -12.69 7.90 -26.30
C ILE A 76 -11.20 8.22 -26.08
N PHE A 77 -10.89 9.04 -25.08
CA PHE A 77 -9.51 9.41 -24.74
C PHE A 77 -8.98 8.66 -23.51
N GLY A 78 -9.88 8.21 -22.61
CA GLY A 78 -9.55 7.45 -21.40
C GLY A 78 -10.26 6.09 -21.34
N ARG A 79 -9.61 5.12 -20.69
CA ARG A 79 -9.91 3.67 -20.72
C ARG A 79 -11.38 3.26 -20.55
N SER A 80 -11.71 2.18 -21.27
CA SER A 80 -12.94 1.40 -21.25
C SER A 80 -13.74 1.46 -19.94
N LYS A 81 -15.02 1.85 -20.06
CA LYS A 81 -16.18 1.43 -19.25
C LYS A 81 -15.84 0.65 -17.98
N GLN A 82 -15.47 1.33 -16.90
CA GLN A 82 -15.69 0.85 -15.54
C GLN A 82 -15.75 2.05 -14.59
N MET A 83 -16.93 2.67 -14.56
CA MET A 83 -17.33 3.48 -13.42
C MET A 83 -17.66 2.54 -12.26
N MET A 84 -16.80 2.51 -11.23
CA MET A 84 -17.26 2.46 -9.85
C MET A 84 -16.13 2.90 -8.91
N THR A 85 -16.34 4.04 -8.25
CA THR A 85 -15.51 4.49 -7.13
C THR A 85 -15.70 3.56 -5.94
N SER A 86 -14.65 2.84 -5.56
CA SER A 86 -14.55 2.09 -4.29
C SER A 86 -13.26 2.38 -3.51
N TYR A 87 -12.48 3.41 -3.88
CA TYR A 87 -11.24 3.78 -3.18
C TYR A 87 -11.09 5.30 -3.08
N HIS A 88 -10.85 5.80 -1.86
CA HIS A 88 -10.90 7.22 -1.47
C HIS A 88 -9.68 8.05 -1.89
N THR A 89 -8.71 7.40 -2.51
CA THR A 89 -7.47 7.96 -3.04
C THR A 89 -7.37 7.47 -4.47
N GLY A 90 -7.69 8.35 -5.44
CA GLY A 90 -7.82 7.97 -6.84
C GLY A 90 -6.54 7.32 -7.39
N VAL A 91 -6.61 6.04 -7.76
CA VAL A 91 -5.54 5.29 -8.41
C VAL A 91 -6.11 4.54 -9.60
N HIS A 92 -5.42 4.60 -10.74
CA HIS A 92 -5.73 3.86 -11.95
C HIS A 92 -5.54 2.34 -11.73
N THR A 93 -6.54 1.55 -12.11
CA THR A 93 -6.55 0.08 -12.03
C THR A 93 -5.64 -0.65 -13.04
N SER A 94 -4.69 0.02 -13.68
CA SER A 94 -3.69 -0.66 -14.54
C SER A 94 -2.34 -0.78 -13.85
N VAL A 95 -2.24 -1.71 -12.93
CA VAL A 95 -0.99 -2.05 -12.25
C VAL A 95 0.11 -2.46 -13.26
N GLY A 96 -0.24 -2.83 -14.50
CA GLY A 96 0.72 -3.19 -15.56
C GLY A 96 1.37 -2.04 -16.35
N HIS A 97 0.93 -0.78 -16.21
CA HIS A 97 1.42 0.34 -17.05
C HIS A 97 1.79 1.61 -16.30
N ASP A 98 1.73 1.61 -14.96
CA ASP A 98 2.12 2.78 -14.19
C ASP A 98 3.66 2.91 -14.21
N SER A 99 4.16 4.03 -14.74
CA SER A 99 5.60 4.28 -14.93
C SER A 99 6.32 4.29 -13.59
N ILE A 100 5.68 4.74 -12.52
CA ILE A 100 6.22 4.71 -11.15
C ILE A 100 6.26 3.27 -10.63
N TYR A 101 5.20 2.48 -10.86
CA TYR A 101 5.18 1.06 -10.48
C TYR A 101 6.27 0.26 -11.20
N LYS A 102 6.43 0.46 -12.52
CA LYS A 102 7.50 -0.17 -13.31
C LYS A 102 8.87 0.31 -12.87
N LEU A 103 9.05 1.62 -12.64
CA LEU A 103 10.29 2.18 -12.10
C LEU A 103 10.66 1.44 -10.82
N ILE A 104 9.72 1.25 -9.90
CA ILE A 104 9.93 0.63 -8.59
C ILE A 104 10.12 -0.88 -8.66
N GLN A 105 9.40 -1.56 -9.55
CA GLN A 105 9.61 -2.99 -9.80
C GLN A 105 10.97 -3.29 -10.46
N ASN A 106 11.47 -2.34 -11.26
CA ASN A 106 12.72 -2.45 -12.01
C ASN A 106 13.85 -1.65 -11.35
N LEU A 107 13.62 -1.05 -10.18
CA LEU A 107 14.71 -0.57 -9.35
C LEU A 107 15.63 -1.76 -9.12
N PRO A 108 16.95 -1.58 -9.17
CA PRO A 108 17.90 -2.64 -8.87
C PRO A 108 17.77 -2.97 -7.37
N LEU A 109 16.73 -3.74 -7.04
CA LEU A 109 16.52 -4.40 -5.75
C LEU A 109 17.75 -5.27 -5.57
N GLY A 110 18.73 -4.77 -4.80
CA GLY A 110 19.69 -5.64 -4.15
C GLY A 110 18.86 -6.77 -3.52
N LYS A 111 19.21 -8.02 -3.85
CA LYS A 111 18.50 -9.28 -3.55
C LYS A 111 17.18 -9.06 -2.79
N LYS A 112 16.02 -9.18 -3.45
CA LYS A 112 14.67 -9.02 -2.84
C LYS A 112 14.69 -9.46 -1.37
N ALA A 113 14.63 -8.51 -0.44
CA ALA A 113 14.72 -8.82 0.98
C ALA A 113 13.57 -8.16 1.75
N LEU A 114 13.03 -8.91 2.71
CA LEU A 114 11.96 -8.51 3.60
C LEU A 114 12.55 -7.85 4.83
N HIS A 115 11.99 -6.70 5.19
CA HIS A 115 12.19 -6.02 6.45
C HIS A 115 10.87 -5.96 7.21
N ASP A 116 10.95 -5.83 8.53
CA ASP A 116 9.83 -5.56 9.43
C ASP A 116 8.60 -6.40 9.10
N ILE A 117 8.77 -7.72 9.22
CA ILE A 117 7.71 -8.70 8.91
C ILE A 117 6.78 -8.78 10.11
N HIS A 118 5.52 -8.41 9.92
CA HIS A 118 4.51 -8.42 10.96
C HIS A 118 3.55 -9.60 10.75
N LEU A 119 3.61 -10.53 11.69
CA LEU A 119 2.80 -11.76 11.71
C LEU A 119 1.74 -11.66 12.81
N ARG A 120 0.62 -12.34 12.59
CA ARG A 120 -0.47 -12.45 13.56
C ARG A 120 -0.93 -13.90 13.68
N LEU A 121 -1.14 -14.34 14.91
CA LEU A 121 -1.80 -15.59 15.24
C LEU A 121 -2.81 -15.38 16.37
N GLU A 122 -3.66 -16.36 16.60
CA GLU A 122 -4.64 -16.37 17.69
C GLU A 122 -4.47 -17.64 18.53
N ILE A 123 -4.47 -17.48 19.86
CA ILE A 123 -4.42 -18.59 20.80
C ILE A 123 -5.46 -18.33 21.87
N LYS A 124 -6.53 -19.12 21.89
CA LYS A 124 -7.64 -18.91 22.83
C LYS A 124 -7.15 -18.93 24.28
N GLY A 125 -7.54 -17.91 25.05
CA GLY A 125 -7.23 -17.81 26.48
C GLY A 125 -5.79 -17.40 26.81
N ILE A 126 -4.89 -17.23 25.83
CA ILE A 126 -3.48 -16.90 26.06
C ILE A 126 -3.28 -15.68 26.95
N TRP A 127 -4.09 -14.63 26.74
CA TRP A 127 -3.93 -13.41 27.50
C TRP A 127 -4.24 -13.66 28.98
N SER A 128 -5.31 -14.40 29.27
CA SER A 128 -5.72 -14.74 30.64
C SER A 128 -4.71 -15.64 31.36
N ILE A 129 -4.00 -16.49 30.61
CA ILE A 129 -2.96 -17.36 31.13
C ILE A 129 -1.75 -16.51 31.53
N LEU A 130 -1.26 -15.68 30.62
CA LEU A 130 -0.06 -14.86 30.84
C LEU A 130 -0.31 -13.71 31.83
N SER A 131 -1.51 -13.13 31.85
CA SER A 131 -1.85 -12.00 32.75
C SER A 131 -1.82 -12.38 34.23
N ARG A 132 -1.91 -13.67 34.55
CA ARG A 132 -1.84 -14.19 35.93
C ARG A 132 -0.41 -14.36 36.41
N SER A 133 0.55 -14.45 35.49
CA SER A 133 1.95 -14.59 35.86
C SER A 133 2.47 -13.26 36.40
N PRO A 134 3.10 -13.24 37.58
CA PRO A 134 3.70 -12.03 38.14
C PRO A 134 4.91 -11.53 37.31
N THR A 135 5.44 -12.36 36.42
CA THR A 135 6.59 -12.04 35.57
C THR A 135 6.27 -10.97 34.52
N PHE A 136 5.02 -10.91 34.05
CA PHE A 136 4.65 -10.05 32.93
C PHE A 136 3.94 -8.78 33.37
N LYS A 137 4.46 -7.64 32.93
CA LYS A 137 3.81 -6.34 33.14
C LYS A 137 2.73 -6.12 32.09
N ILE A 138 1.51 -5.87 32.56
CA ILE A 138 0.38 -5.50 31.72
C ILE A 138 0.45 -3.99 31.46
N ASP A 139 0.38 -3.60 30.19
CA ASP A 139 0.32 -2.20 29.79
C ASP A 139 -0.95 -1.53 30.36
N ALA A 140 -0.80 -0.34 30.96
CA ALA A 140 -1.90 0.30 31.67
C ALA A 140 -3.05 0.72 30.75
N ILE A 141 -2.76 1.03 29.49
CA ILE A 141 -3.72 1.61 28.54
C ILE A 141 -4.30 0.50 27.64
N SER A 142 -3.43 -0.14 26.86
CA SER A 142 -3.84 -1.19 25.91
C SER A 142 -4.25 -2.50 26.59
N LYS A 143 -3.78 -2.71 27.83
CA LYS A 143 -3.87 -3.98 28.56
C LYS A 143 -3.13 -5.13 27.86
N ASP A 144 -2.26 -4.82 26.90
CA ASP A 144 -1.44 -5.80 26.22
C ASP A 144 -0.25 -6.22 27.09
N ILE A 145 0.27 -7.42 26.80
CA ILE A 145 1.46 -7.97 27.44
C ILE A 145 2.58 -7.99 26.40
N ARG A 146 3.65 -7.24 26.66
CA ARG A 146 4.85 -7.26 25.83
C ARG A 146 5.83 -8.27 26.39
N LEU A 147 6.18 -9.28 25.59
CA LEU A 147 7.21 -10.23 25.97
C LEU A 147 8.60 -9.59 25.85
N PRO A 148 9.61 -10.13 26.57
CA PRO A 148 10.99 -9.71 26.37
C PRO A 148 11.39 -9.79 24.89
N ARG A 149 12.24 -8.86 24.45
CA ARG A 149 12.79 -8.91 23.09
C ARG A 149 13.63 -10.16 22.94
N TRP A 150 13.43 -10.87 21.84
CA TRP A 150 14.21 -12.04 21.51
C TRP A 150 15.15 -11.74 20.36
N HIS A 151 16.42 -12.06 20.56
CA HIS A 151 17.39 -12.10 19.47
C HIS A 151 17.59 -13.57 19.13
N ILE A 152 17.12 -13.96 17.96
CA ILE A 152 17.23 -15.34 17.48
C ILE A 152 18.08 -15.26 16.22
N LYS A 153 19.33 -15.71 16.34
CA LYS A 153 20.39 -15.45 15.36
C LYS A 153 20.58 -13.93 15.18
N ASP A 154 20.51 -13.44 13.95
CA ASP A 154 20.64 -12.05 13.52
C ASP A 154 19.30 -11.30 13.42
N LEU A 155 18.18 -11.95 13.78
CA LEU A 155 16.84 -11.36 13.76
C LEU A 155 16.43 -10.88 15.14
N ALA A 156 15.91 -9.66 15.21
CA ALA A 156 15.33 -9.09 16.42
C ALA A 156 13.81 -9.25 16.39
N LEU A 157 13.25 -10.00 17.34
CA LEU A 157 11.83 -10.31 17.40
C LEU A 157 11.17 -9.60 18.58
N ARG A 158 10.00 -9.02 18.32
CA ARG A 158 9.11 -8.45 19.33
C ARG A 158 7.80 -9.20 19.28
N VAL A 159 7.39 -9.71 20.44
CA VAL A 159 6.13 -10.43 20.58
C VAL A 159 5.23 -9.70 21.56
N THR A 160 4.01 -9.42 21.12
CA THR A 160 2.99 -8.76 21.92
C THR A 160 1.76 -9.65 21.96
N VAL A 161 1.29 -9.96 23.17
CA VAL A 161 0.05 -10.68 23.39
C VAL A 161 -1.03 -9.65 23.70
N HIS A 162 -2.03 -9.57 22.84
CA HIS A 162 -3.11 -8.61 22.98
C HIS A 162 -4.20 -9.13 23.91
N ARG A 163 -4.95 -8.21 24.53
CA ARG A 163 -6.12 -8.56 25.35
C ARG A 163 -7.16 -9.42 24.62
N THR A 164 -7.20 -9.33 23.29
CA THR A 164 -8.12 -10.07 22.42
C THR A 164 -7.71 -11.52 22.15
N ASN A 165 -6.70 -12.06 22.85
CA ASN A 165 -6.10 -13.38 22.61
C ASN A 165 -5.40 -13.54 21.26
N THR A 166 -5.10 -12.42 20.61
CA THR A 166 -4.25 -12.38 19.42
C THR A 166 -2.81 -12.09 19.81
N ILE A 167 -1.88 -12.58 19.02
CA ILE A 167 -0.44 -12.36 19.21
C ILE A 167 0.10 -11.70 17.95
N SER A 168 0.82 -10.61 18.13
CA SER A 168 1.60 -9.97 17.08
C SER A 168 3.06 -10.35 17.24
N VAL A 169 3.67 -10.90 16.19
CA VAL A 169 5.10 -11.19 16.11
C VAL A 169 5.71 -10.29 15.05
N ILE A 170 6.61 -9.40 15.46
CA ILE A 170 7.33 -8.49 14.57
C ILE A 170 8.77 -8.96 14.47
N VAL A 171 9.19 -9.32 13.26
CA VAL A 171 10.58 -9.63 12.92
C VAL A 171 11.22 -8.36 12.37
N GLY A 172 11.99 -7.68 13.22
CA GLY A 172 12.76 -6.50 12.84
C GLY A 172 13.90 -6.87 11.91
N GLY A 173 14.01 -6.13 10.80
CA GLY A 173 14.95 -6.46 9.71
C GLY A 173 15.80 -5.28 9.23
N SER A 174 15.82 -4.16 9.94
CA SER A 174 16.45 -2.91 9.46
C SER A 174 17.91 -3.05 9.05
N TYR A 175 18.68 -3.94 9.70
CA TYR A 175 20.11 -4.18 9.42
C TYR A 175 20.41 -5.57 8.85
N HIS A 176 19.53 -6.55 9.08
CA HIS A 176 19.68 -7.94 8.60
C HIS A 176 18.38 -8.43 7.94
N PRO A 177 18.03 -7.91 6.76
CA PRO A 177 16.79 -8.30 6.12
C PRO A 177 16.79 -9.74 5.63
N VAL A 178 15.60 -10.31 5.51
CA VAL A 178 15.37 -11.69 5.08
C VAL A 178 15.30 -11.74 3.56
N ALA A 179 16.34 -12.26 2.92
CA ALA A 179 16.31 -12.51 1.49
C ALA A 179 15.15 -13.45 1.11
N ILE A 180 14.45 -13.17 0.01
CA ILE A 180 13.47 -14.07 -0.59
C ILE A 180 14.20 -15.05 -1.51
N ASP A 181 15.00 -15.89 -0.87
CA ASP A 181 15.61 -17.09 -1.43
C ASP A 181 15.45 -18.24 -0.42
N PHE A 182 15.84 -19.46 -0.80
CA PHE A 182 15.70 -20.62 0.08
C PHE A 182 16.40 -20.42 1.43
N ASN A 183 17.58 -19.81 1.46
CA ASN A 183 18.35 -19.61 2.68
C ASN A 183 17.68 -18.60 3.62
N GLY A 184 17.20 -17.48 3.09
CA GLY A 184 16.49 -16.47 3.86
C GLY A 184 15.16 -17.00 4.40
N ILE A 185 14.41 -17.76 3.59
CA ILE A 185 13.16 -18.39 4.03
C ILE A 185 13.41 -19.42 5.13
N ILE A 186 14.41 -20.29 4.99
CA ILE A 186 14.81 -21.25 6.03
C ILE A 186 15.24 -20.51 7.30
N ARG A 187 15.97 -19.41 7.18
CA ARG A 187 16.39 -18.59 8.33
C ARG A 187 15.18 -18.02 9.07
N LEU A 188 14.22 -17.44 8.34
CA LEU A 188 12.98 -16.92 8.92
C LEU A 188 12.17 -18.04 9.57
N SER A 189 11.94 -19.14 8.87
CA SER A 189 11.19 -20.29 9.37
C SER A 189 11.76 -20.79 10.69
N ASN A 190 13.07 -21.03 10.77
CA ASN A 190 13.75 -21.45 12.00
C ASN A 190 13.55 -20.46 13.15
N ALA A 191 13.62 -19.15 12.89
CA ALA A 191 13.41 -18.15 13.92
C ALA A 191 11.97 -18.17 14.45
N LEU A 192 10.99 -18.40 13.59
CA LEU A 192 9.58 -18.49 13.97
C LEU A 192 9.24 -19.81 14.68
N THR A 193 9.85 -20.93 14.31
CA THR A 193 9.73 -22.19 15.06
C THR A 193 10.24 -22.03 16.50
N ILE A 194 11.34 -21.30 16.70
CA ILE A 194 11.83 -21.00 18.06
C ILE A 194 10.86 -20.08 18.82
N VAL A 195 10.17 -19.16 18.13
CA VAL A 195 9.09 -18.36 18.75
C VAL A 195 7.94 -19.27 19.19
N GLU A 196 7.53 -20.19 18.33
CA GLU A 196 6.48 -21.17 18.61
C GLU A 196 6.80 -22.02 19.85
N GLU A 197 8.03 -22.55 19.91
CA GLU A 197 8.52 -23.33 21.05
C GLU A 197 8.52 -22.49 22.34
N ARG A 198 9.04 -21.26 22.28
CA ARG A 198 9.08 -20.36 23.44
C ARG A 198 7.69 -19.99 23.93
N LEU A 199 6.77 -19.70 23.02
CA LEU A 199 5.37 -19.43 23.37
C LEU A 199 4.73 -20.66 24.03
N SER A 200 4.95 -21.85 23.48
CA SER A 200 4.45 -23.11 24.03
C SER A 200 4.96 -23.33 25.46
N LYS A 201 6.27 -23.14 25.68
CA LYS A 201 6.88 -23.26 27.00
C LYS A 201 6.29 -22.25 28.00
N LEU A 202 6.15 -20.99 27.61
CA LEU A 202 5.56 -19.95 28.46
C LEU A 202 4.10 -20.28 28.85
N ILE A 203 3.32 -20.81 27.91
CA ILE A 203 1.95 -21.26 28.17
C ILE A 203 1.95 -22.38 29.20
N GLN A 204 2.79 -23.40 29.02
CA GLN A 204 2.87 -24.54 29.92
C GLN A 204 3.29 -24.13 31.34
N GLU A 205 4.32 -23.28 31.47
CA GLU A 205 4.79 -22.77 32.76
C GLU A 205 3.70 -21.96 33.48
N CYS A 206 2.98 -21.10 32.76
CA CYS A 206 1.90 -20.30 33.33
C CYS A 206 0.61 -21.10 33.60
N ASN A 207 0.34 -22.16 32.83
CA ASN A 207 -0.78 -23.06 33.06
C ASN A 207 -0.53 -24.03 34.22
N GLY A 208 0.71 -24.46 34.45
CA GLY A 208 1.09 -25.24 35.62
C GLY A 208 0.73 -24.54 36.94
N LEU A 209 0.73 -23.20 36.94
CA LEU A 209 0.24 -22.39 38.07
C LEU A 209 -1.29 -22.40 38.23
N SER A 210 -2.04 -22.81 37.20
CA SER A 210 -3.51 -22.75 37.14
C SER A 210 -4.20 -24.11 37.36
N GLY A 211 -3.46 -25.22 37.49
CA GLY A 211 -4.03 -26.56 37.77
C GLY A 211 -4.93 -27.16 36.67
N LYS A 212 -4.95 -26.59 35.45
CA LYS A 212 -5.72 -27.11 34.30
C LYS A 212 -4.81 -27.87 33.34
N GLN A 213 -5.21 -29.08 32.95
CA GLN A 213 -4.37 -29.98 32.12
C GLN A 213 -4.36 -29.64 30.62
N ASP A 214 -5.41 -28.99 30.09
CA ASP A 214 -5.44 -28.66 28.66
C ASP A 214 -4.77 -27.30 28.40
N SER A 215 -3.49 -27.36 28.01
CA SER A 215 -2.79 -26.18 27.52
C SER A 215 -3.19 -25.89 26.06
N PRO A 216 -3.54 -24.64 25.72
CA PRO A 216 -3.85 -24.30 24.34
C PRO A 216 -2.60 -24.50 23.47
N LEU A 217 -2.80 -25.16 22.33
CA LEU A 217 -1.74 -25.42 21.36
C LEU A 217 -1.37 -24.13 20.62
N VAL A 218 -0.08 -23.88 20.45
CA VAL A 218 0.40 -22.82 19.54
C VAL A 218 0.25 -23.34 18.11
N PRO A 219 -0.40 -22.59 17.20
CA PRO A 219 -0.50 -22.99 15.80
C PRO A 219 0.87 -22.94 15.12
N ASP A 220 1.09 -23.84 14.16
CA ASP A 220 2.29 -23.87 13.33
C ASP A 220 2.58 -22.52 12.67
N HIS A 221 3.86 -22.13 12.66
CA HIS A 221 4.28 -20.81 12.19
C HIS A 221 4.01 -20.52 10.72
N LEU A 222 3.87 -21.55 9.86
CA LEU A 222 3.49 -21.34 8.45
C LEU A 222 2.03 -20.90 8.31
N GLY A 223 1.18 -21.25 9.29
CA GLY A 223 -0.21 -20.82 9.37
C GLY A 223 -0.40 -19.37 9.85
N TRP A 224 0.64 -18.70 10.33
CA TRP A 224 0.52 -17.34 10.86
C TRP A 224 0.24 -16.34 9.75
N ILE A 225 -0.63 -15.37 10.02
CA ILE A 225 -1.08 -14.41 9.03
C ILE A 225 -0.05 -13.29 8.88
N VAL A 226 0.50 -13.13 7.67
CA VAL A 226 1.32 -11.97 7.32
C VAL A 226 0.41 -10.76 7.20
N THR A 227 0.51 -9.86 8.15
CA THR A 227 -0.30 -8.64 8.19
C THR A 227 0.34 -7.52 7.40
N MET A 228 1.68 -7.48 7.41
CA MET A 228 2.48 -6.45 6.76
C MET A 228 3.92 -6.92 6.61
N TRP A 229 4.59 -6.52 5.53
CA TRP A 229 6.06 -6.54 5.43
C TRP A 229 6.55 -5.40 4.55
N HIS A 230 7.84 -5.08 4.65
CA HIS A 230 8.50 -4.07 3.84
C HIS A 230 9.50 -4.69 2.86
N PHE A 231 9.51 -4.18 1.64
CA PHE A 231 10.61 -4.29 0.70
C PHE A 231 11.28 -2.93 0.63
N GLY A 232 12.50 -2.81 1.14
CA GLY A 232 13.23 -1.54 1.17
C GLY A 232 14.51 -1.61 0.37
N ILE A 233 14.84 -0.53 -0.32
CA ILE A 233 16.21 -0.23 -0.70
C ILE A 233 16.56 1.15 -0.15
N ASP A 234 17.69 1.19 0.53
CA ASP A 234 18.34 2.44 0.86
C ASP A 234 19.06 2.94 -0.40
N GLY A 235 18.64 4.07 -0.96
CA GLY A 235 19.25 4.63 -2.16
C GLY A 235 20.74 4.87 -1.94
N LEU A 236 21.58 4.50 -2.92
CA LEU A 236 23.03 4.73 -2.85
C LEU A 236 23.39 6.21 -3.01
N ILE A 237 22.46 7.02 -3.52
CA ILE A 237 22.66 8.42 -3.83
C ILE A 237 22.38 9.24 -2.57
N GLU A 238 23.44 9.91 -2.11
CA GLU A 238 23.36 10.97 -1.10
C GLU A 238 22.73 12.20 -1.74
N TYR A 239 21.88 12.89 -0.99
CA TYR A 239 21.26 14.11 -1.48
C TYR A 239 21.38 15.21 -0.42
N THR A 240 21.52 16.44 -0.90
CA THR A 240 21.54 17.66 -0.08
C THR A 240 20.30 18.49 -0.42
N GLY A 241 19.50 18.81 0.59
CA GLY A 241 18.24 19.54 0.41
C GLY A 241 17.25 19.32 1.55
N GLU A 242 16.05 19.87 1.42
CA GLU A 242 14.99 19.69 2.42
C GLU A 242 14.57 18.22 2.56
N LYS A 243 14.11 17.85 3.77
CA LYS A 243 13.56 16.52 4.03
C LYS A 243 12.19 16.39 3.37
N PHE A 244 11.94 15.27 2.72
CA PHE A 244 10.66 14.99 2.09
C PHE A 244 10.15 13.59 2.42
N SER A 245 8.85 13.40 2.24
CA SER A 245 8.18 12.11 2.33
C SER A 245 6.99 12.09 1.39
N CYS A 246 7.01 11.19 0.42
CA CYS A 246 5.93 10.91 -0.50
C CYS A 246 5.43 9.49 -0.26
N THR A 247 4.12 9.28 -0.27
CA THR A 247 3.50 7.96 -0.12
C THR A 247 2.41 7.82 -1.17
N TRP A 248 2.46 6.73 -1.91
CA TRP A 248 1.50 6.37 -2.95
C TRP A 248 0.88 5.03 -2.59
N GLU A 249 -0.45 4.95 -2.60
CA GLU A 249 -1.14 3.67 -2.59
C GLU A 249 -1.16 3.11 -4.01
N VAL A 250 -0.80 1.86 -4.18
CA VAL A 250 -0.89 1.15 -5.45
C VAL A 250 -1.82 -0.05 -5.31
N GLY A 251 -2.37 -0.55 -6.41
CA GLY A 251 -3.21 -1.74 -6.40
C GLY A 251 -2.52 -2.94 -5.74
N GLN A 252 -3.32 -3.94 -5.32
CA GLN A 252 -2.87 -5.14 -4.58
C GLN A 252 -2.43 -4.87 -3.12
N ASN A 253 -3.11 -3.95 -2.40
CA ASN A 253 -2.84 -3.67 -0.98
C ASN A 253 -1.36 -3.35 -0.69
N ALA A 254 -0.76 -2.47 -1.51
CA ALA A 254 0.62 -2.07 -1.31
C ALA A 254 0.75 -0.54 -1.27
N LEU A 255 1.64 -0.08 -0.40
CA LEU A 255 2.05 1.32 -0.31
C LEU A 255 3.48 1.43 -0.83
N ILE A 256 3.72 2.48 -1.58
CA ILE A 256 5.05 2.88 -2.02
C ILE A 256 5.39 4.15 -1.26
N ARG A 257 6.59 4.21 -0.69
CA ARG A 257 7.07 5.35 0.07
C ARG A 257 8.43 5.76 -0.46
N ALA A 258 8.60 7.04 -0.72
CA ALA A 258 9.89 7.65 -1.01
C ALA A 258 10.13 8.74 0.03
N TYR A 259 11.16 8.60 0.84
CA TYR A 259 11.40 9.55 1.91
C TYR A 259 12.88 9.70 2.26
N THR A 260 13.19 10.80 2.89
CA THR A 260 14.51 11.10 3.43
C THR A 260 14.83 10.23 4.64
N LYS A 261 15.96 9.54 4.63
CA LYS A 261 16.47 8.80 5.79
C LYS A 261 17.90 9.25 6.11
N ASP A 262 18.11 9.57 7.39
CA ASP A 262 19.44 9.81 7.93
C ASP A 262 20.04 8.47 8.37
N PHE A 263 21.29 8.22 7.99
CA PHE A 263 22.03 7.00 8.31
C PHE A 263 22.99 7.26 9.48
N GLU A 264 23.36 6.20 10.20
CA GLU A 264 24.28 6.28 11.35
C GLU A 264 25.65 6.90 11.00
N ASN A 265 26.05 6.84 9.73
CA ASN A 265 27.25 7.49 9.22
C ASN A 265 27.09 9.01 8.97
N GLY A 266 25.99 9.61 9.43
CA GLY A 266 25.69 11.04 9.29
C GLY A 266 25.23 11.46 7.89
N LYS A 267 25.07 10.51 6.96
CA LYS A 267 24.69 10.79 5.57
C LYS A 267 23.19 10.70 5.39
N THR A 268 22.64 11.60 4.60
CA THR A 268 21.21 11.62 4.25
C THR A 268 21.01 11.05 2.85
N ARG A 269 20.12 10.06 2.73
CA ARG A 269 19.84 9.37 1.46
C ARG A 269 18.34 9.22 1.27
N ILE A 270 17.95 9.05 0.02
CA ILE A 270 16.56 8.74 -0.33
C ILE A 270 16.33 7.25 -0.07
N ARG A 271 15.34 6.92 0.76
CA ARG A 271 14.85 5.54 0.92
C ARG A 271 13.60 5.35 0.08
N LEU A 272 13.59 4.25 -0.67
CA LEU A 272 12.43 3.79 -1.40
C LEU A 272 11.95 2.48 -0.77
N GLU A 273 10.69 2.46 -0.36
CA GLU A 273 10.10 1.33 0.35
C GLU A 273 8.75 0.96 -0.28
N ARG A 274 8.56 -0.33 -0.50
CA ARG A 274 7.26 -0.91 -0.83
C ARG A 274 6.78 -1.70 0.38
N GLN A 275 5.74 -1.23 1.01
CA GLN A 275 5.03 -1.91 2.07
C GLN A 275 3.87 -2.70 1.45
N GLU A 276 3.70 -3.95 1.83
CA GLU A 276 2.57 -4.76 1.36
C GLU A 276 1.79 -5.31 2.55
N TYR A 277 0.50 -5.55 2.35
CA TYR A 277 -0.40 -6.11 3.36
C TYR A 277 -1.08 -7.39 2.83
N PRO A 278 -0.38 -8.54 2.82
CA PRO A 278 -0.87 -9.76 2.18
C PRO A 278 -2.16 -10.30 2.82
N ARG A 279 -2.29 -10.23 4.15
CA ARG A 279 -3.44 -10.70 4.93
C ARG A 279 -3.80 -12.18 4.68
N ARG A 280 -2.78 -13.01 4.44
CA ARG A 280 -2.86 -14.46 4.26
C ARG A 280 -1.79 -15.17 5.09
N ASN A 281 -1.85 -16.50 5.17
CA ASN A 281 -0.84 -17.26 5.91
C ASN A 281 0.57 -17.08 5.30
N LEU A 282 1.59 -17.39 6.09
CA LEU A 282 2.99 -17.17 5.73
C LEU A 282 3.43 -18.03 4.55
N ALA A 283 3.00 -19.29 4.49
CA ALA A 283 3.32 -20.20 3.39
C ALA A 283 2.85 -19.64 2.04
N ASP A 284 1.55 -19.34 1.91
CA ASP A 284 0.95 -18.82 0.68
C ASP A 284 1.58 -17.48 0.27
N ALA A 285 1.88 -16.64 1.26
CA ALA A 285 2.51 -15.34 1.01
C ALA A 285 3.92 -15.48 0.46
N ILE A 286 4.72 -16.41 0.99
CA ILE A 286 6.08 -16.68 0.51
C ILE A 286 6.06 -17.36 -0.86
N GLU A 287 5.19 -18.35 -1.04
CA GLU A 287 5.07 -19.10 -2.30
C GLU A 287 4.76 -18.16 -3.48
N GLU A 288 3.82 -17.24 -3.32
CA GLU A 288 3.50 -16.25 -4.37
C GLU A 288 4.73 -15.40 -4.73
N LYS A 289 5.59 -15.06 -3.76
CA LYS A 289 6.80 -14.28 -4.01
C LYS A 289 7.88 -15.08 -4.73
N LEU A 290 8.01 -16.36 -4.41
CA LEU A 290 8.90 -17.27 -5.13
C LEU A 290 8.43 -17.46 -6.57
N ASN A 291 7.15 -17.78 -6.78
CA ASN A 291 6.59 -18.04 -8.11
C ASN A 291 6.57 -16.80 -9.02
N SER A 292 6.30 -15.61 -8.46
CA SER A 292 6.36 -14.34 -9.20
C SER A 292 7.79 -13.92 -9.59
N SER A 293 8.82 -14.51 -8.97
CA SER A 293 10.23 -14.30 -9.37
C SER A 293 10.66 -15.21 -10.51
N THR A 294 10.09 -16.42 -10.59
CA THR A 294 10.37 -17.41 -11.64
C THR A 294 9.77 -17.02 -12.99
N ASN A 295 8.54 -16.50 -13.00
CA ASN A 295 7.82 -16.09 -14.23
C ASN A 295 8.39 -14.82 -14.93
N ARG A 296 9.50 -14.26 -14.46
CA ARG A 296 10.18 -13.10 -15.09
C ARG A 296 11.49 -13.47 -15.81
N ARG A 297 11.81 -14.77 -15.91
CA ARG A 297 13.02 -15.28 -16.58
C ARG A 297 12.73 -15.97 -17.93
N LEU A 298 11.55 -15.75 -18.52
CA LEU A 298 11.19 -16.19 -19.87
C LEU A 298 10.85 -14.96 -20.73
#